data_AF-A0A7W1CVE6-F1
#
_entry.id   AF-A0A7W1CVE6-F1
#
_cell.length_a   1.000
_cell.length_b   1.000
_cell.length_c   1.000
_cell.angle_alpha   90.00
_cell.angle_beta   90.00
_cell.angle_gamma   90.00
#
_symmetry.space_group_name_H-M   'P 1'
#
loop_
_entity.id
_entity.type
_entity.pdbx_description
1 polymer ?
#
loop_
_entity_poly.entity_id
_entity_poly.type
_entity_poly.pdbx_seq_one_letter_code
_entity_poly.pdbx_strand_id
1 'polypeptide(L)'
;MIPTSNGISLVPYTGDDAGQITVNGELNKLANNVSFGHGIHAGIHWRTDTSSSIQLGEAVAISMLQDRVATYPEKFTVNLTKIDGSITTISNQ
;
A
#
# COMPACT_ATOMS: atom_id res chain seq x y z
N MET A 1 4.77 3.43 16.90
CA MET A 1 4.28 2.73 18.11
C MET A 1 4.18 1.24 17.79
N ILE A 2 4.30 0.36 18.79
CA ILE A 2 4.06 -1.08 18.67
C ILE A 2 3.17 -1.56 19.82
N PRO A 3 2.40 -2.65 19.65
CA PRO A 3 1.63 -3.22 20.75
C PRO A 3 2.55 -3.81 21.83
N THR A 4 2.13 -3.73 23.09
CA THR A 4 2.74 -4.51 24.18
C THR A 4 2.53 -6.01 23.95
N SER A 5 3.35 -6.86 24.57
CA SER A 5 3.28 -8.32 24.39
C SER A 5 1.93 -8.96 24.75
N ASN A 6 1.17 -8.31 25.64
CA ASN A 6 -0.19 -8.69 26.01
C ASN A 6 -1.29 -7.98 25.19
N GLY A 7 -0.93 -7.09 24.26
CA GLY A 7 -1.86 -6.45 23.32
C GLY A 7 -2.78 -5.38 23.89
N ILE A 8 -2.57 -4.90 25.12
CA ILE A 8 -3.49 -3.94 25.79
C ILE A 8 -3.05 -2.49 25.74
N SER A 9 -1.86 -2.19 25.22
CA SER A 9 -1.30 -0.83 25.17
C SER A 9 -0.32 -0.67 24.02
N LEU A 10 0.00 0.58 23.69
CA LEU A 10 0.98 0.94 22.68
C LEU A 10 2.22 1.54 23.36
N VAL A 11 3.40 1.18 22.87
CA VAL A 11 4.67 1.79 23.28
C VAL A 11 5.40 2.39 22.07
N PRO A 12 6.28 3.41 22.26
CA PRO A 12 7.08 3.95 21.18
C PRO A 12 7.87 2.88 20.42
N TYR A 13 7.94 3.01 19.10
CA TYR A 13 8.83 2.19 18.30
C TYR A 13 10.21 2.84 18.29
N THR A 14 11.24 2.09 18.68
CA THR A 14 12.61 2.61 18.83
C THR A 14 13.63 1.81 18.01
N GLY A 15 13.18 1.15 16.94
CA GLY A 15 14.08 0.44 16.03
C GLY A 15 14.96 1.41 15.23
N ASP A 16 16.10 0.91 14.73
CA ASP A 16 17.08 1.71 13.99
C ASP A 16 16.52 2.30 12.68
N ASP A 17 15.46 1.69 12.14
CA ASP A 17 14.72 2.11 10.96
C ASP A 17 13.53 3.04 11.28
N ALA A 18 13.35 3.49 12.53
CA ALA A 18 12.23 4.37 12.90
C ALA A 18 12.18 5.66 12.05
N GLY A 19 13.35 6.17 11.65
CA GLY A 19 13.45 7.32 10.74
C GLY A 19 13.15 7.03 9.26
N GLN A 20 12.94 5.76 8.89
CA GLN A 20 12.66 5.29 7.53
C GLN A 20 11.18 4.95 7.31
N ILE A 21 10.35 5.10 8.35
CA ILE A 21 8.90 4.86 8.26
C ILE A 21 8.26 5.96 7.41
N THR A 22 7.82 5.60 6.21
CA THR A 22 7.14 6.50 5.27
C THR A 22 5.66 6.13 5.14
N VAL A 23 4.82 7.10 4.76
CA VAL A 23 3.40 6.86 4.48
C VAL A 23 3.23 5.77 3.42
N ASN A 24 4.01 5.83 2.33
CA ASN A 24 3.95 4.83 1.26
C ASN A 24 4.35 3.43 1.76
N GLY A 25 5.42 3.34 2.56
CA GLY A 25 5.88 2.09 3.15
C GLY A 25 4.84 1.46 4.10
N GLU A 26 4.22 2.26 4.97
CA GLU A 26 3.23 1.73 5.91
C GLU A 26 1.89 1.37 5.24
N LEU A 27 1.48 2.07 4.18
CA LEU A 27 0.32 1.66 3.37
C LEU A 27 0.61 0.33 2.62
N ASN A 28 1.80 0.17 2.07
CA ASN A 28 2.22 -1.10 1.46
C ASN A 28 2.30 -2.23 2.50
N LYS A 29 2.77 -1.94 3.72
CA LYS A 29 2.75 -2.87 4.84
C LYS A 29 1.33 -3.27 5.22
N LEU A 30 0.40 -2.31 5.26
CA LEU A 30 -1.02 -2.59 5.55
C LEU A 30 -1.64 -3.52 4.50
N ALA A 31 -1.42 -3.28 3.21
CA ALA A 31 -1.91 -4.15 2.14
C ALA A 31 -1.43 -5.60 2.32
N ASN A 32 -0.15 -5.78 2.67
CA ASN A 32 0.42 -7.09 2.97
C ASN A 32 -0.17 -7.70 4.24
N ASN A 33 -0.32 -6.93 5.33
CA ASN A 33 -0.88 -7.44 6.58
C ASN A 33 -2.30 -7.99 6.40
N VAL A 34 -3.15 -7.31 5.64
CA VAL A 34 -4.51 -7.77 5.34
C VAL A 34 -4.47 -9.06 4.53
N SER A 35 -3.72 -9.09 3.43
CA SER A 35 -3.67 -10.26 2.55
C SER A 35 -3.03 -11.47 3.22
N PHE A 36 -1.95 -11.29 3.99
CA PHE A 36 -1.32 -12.36 4.77
C PHE A 36 -2.22 -12.85 5.91
N GLY A 37 -2.82 -11.93 6.65
CA GLY A 37 -3.69 -12.24 7.79
C GLY A 37 -4.94 -13.01 7.36
N HIS A 38 -5.60 -12.58 6.28
CA HIS A 38 -6.74 -13.28 5.70
C HIS A 38 -6.32 -14.60 5.05
N GLY A 39 -5.28 -14.60 4.23
CA GLY A 39 -5.00 -15.70 3.32
C GLY A 39 -4.02 -16.73 3.85
N ILE A 40 -2.80 -16.30 4.14
CA ILE A 40 -1.70 -17.20 4.48
C ILE A 40 -1.86 -17.72 5.91
N HIS A 41 -2.16 -16.84 6.87
CA HIS A 41 -2.34 -17.22 8.27
C HIS A 41 -3.58 -18.08 8.49
N ALA A 42 -4.65 -17.89 7.69
CA ALA A 42 -5.83 -18.75 7.73
C ALA A 42 -5.68 -20.03 6.89
N GLY A 43 -4.60 -20.18 6.11
CA GLY A 43 -4.33 -21.37 5.30
C GLY A 43 -5.19 -21.51 4.04
N ILE A 44 -5.71 -20.40 3.51
CA ILE A 44 -6.62 -20.39 2.34
C ILE A 44 -6.01 -19.75 1.09
N HIS A 45 -4.81 -19.15 1.19
CA HIS A 45 -4.08 -18.57 0.06
C HIS A 45 -2.60 -18.90 0.13
N TRP A 46 -1.95 -18.87 -1.04
CA TRP A 46 -0.50 -18.93 -1.17
C TRP A 46 0.13 -17.54 -1.17
N ARG A 47 1.44 -17.48 -0.93
CA ARG A 47 2.22 -16.23 -1.04
C ARG A 47 2.07 -15.59 -2.42
N THR A 48 2.05 -16.41 -3.47
CA THR A 48 1.87 -15.98 -4.85
C THR A 48 0.52 -15.29 -5.07
N ASP A 49 -0.55 -15.78 -4.43
CA ASP A 49 -1.89 -15.19 -4.55
C ASP A 49 -1.90 -13.77 -3.99
N THR A 50 -1.23 -13.56 -2.85
CA THR A 50 -1.07 -12.24 -2.24
C THR A 50 -0.27 -11.30 -3.14
N SER A 51 0.92 -11.72 -3.61
CA SER A 51 1.77 -10.84 -4.42
C SER A 51 1.10 -10.44 -5.73
N SER A 52 0.49 -11.39 -6.44
CA SER A 52 -0.16 -11.14 -7.72
C SER A 52 -1.45 -10.31 -7.58
N SER A 53 -2.25 -10.54 -6.53
CA SER A 53 -3.49 -9.78 -6.31
C SER A 53 -3.22 -8.32 -5.93
N ILE A 54 -2.18 -8.04 -5.14
CA ILE A 54 -1.77 -6.66 -4.83
C ILE A 54 -1.34 -5.93 -6.10
N GLN A 55 -0.54 -6.56 -6.96
CA GLN A 55 -0.13 -5.99 -8.24
C GLN A 55 -1.32 -5.74 -9.19
N LEU A 56 -2.26 -6.68 -9.25
CA LEU A 56 -3.49 -6.52 -10.03
C LEU A 56 -4.33 -5.35 -9.50
N GLY A 57 -4.51 -5.25 -8.18
CA GLY A 57 -5.24 -4.17 -7.55
C GLY A 57 -4.62 -2.79 -7.82
N GLU A 58 -3.28 -2.70 -7.78
CA GLU A 58 -2.54 -1.49 -8.17
C GLU A 58 -2.81 -1.11 -9.63
N ALA A 59 -2.72 -2.07 -10.56
CA ALA A 59 -2.95 -1.81 -11.98
C ALA A 59 -4.38 -1.30 -12.26
N VAL A 60 -5.39 -1.92 -11.62
CA VAL A 60 -6.78 -1.48 -11.72
C VAL A 60 -6.98 -0.07 -11.15
N ALA A 61 -6.43 0.21 -9.98
CA ALA A 61 -6.54 1.53 -9.35
C ALA A 61 -5.90 2.62 -10.22
N ILE A 62 -4.71 2.37 -10.78
CA ILE A 62 -4.04 3.30 -11.68
C ILE A 62 -4.91 3.56 -12.92
N SER A 63 -5.44 2.52 -13.56
CA SER A 63 -6.33 2.67 -14.73
C SER A 63 -7.54 3.53 -14.41
N MET A 64 -8.20 3.27 -13.27
CA MET A 64 -9.35 4.07 -12.84
C MET A 64 -8.99 5.53 -12.58
N LEU A 65 -7.81 5.80 -11.99
CA LEU A 65 -7.35 7.16 -11.75
C LEU A 65 -7.01 7.89 -13.06
N GLN A 66 -6.43 7.20 -14.03
CA GLN A 66 -6.17 7.72 -15.37
C GLN A 66 -7.47 8.06 -16.11
N ASP A 67 -8.50 7.22 -16.02
CA ASP A 67 -9.80 7.53 -16.61
C ASP A 67 -10.46 8.72 -15.90
N ARG A 68 -10.38 8.75 -14.56
CA ARG A 68 -11.01 9.80 -13.76
C ARG A 68 -10.34 11.16 -13.95
N VAL A 69 -9.01 11.22 -14.12
CA VAL A 69 -8.29 12.50 -14.27
C VAL A 69 -8.79 13.29 -15.48
N ALA A 70 -9.15 12.60 -16.57
CA ALA A 70 -9.67 13.20 -17.80
C ALA A 70 -11.04 13.89 -17.63
N THR A 71 -11.75 13.62 -16.53
CA THR A 71 -13.10 14.15 -16.29
C THR A 71 -13.11 15.43 -15.44
N TYR A 72 -11.97 15.83 -14.87
CA TYR A 72 -11.89 17.04 -14.05
C TYR A 72 -11.59 18.27 -14.89
N PRO A 73 -12.27 19.41 -14.65
CA PRO A 73 -11.97 20.67 -15.32
C PRO A 73 -10.68 21.32 -14.79
N GLU A 74 -10.33 21.12 -13.53
CA GLU A 74 -9.09 21.63 -12.94
C GLU A 74 -7.88 20.84 -13.45
N LYS A 75 -6.82 21.56 -13.81
CA LYS A 75 -5.59 20.97 -14.33
C LYS A 75 -4.62 20.62 -13.21
N PHE A 76 -4.22 19.35 -13.10
CA PHE A 76 -3.30 18.88 -12.06
C PHE A 76 -2.47 17.65 -12.48
N THR A 77 -1.44 17.38 -11.68
CA THR A 77 -0.56 16.22 -11.82
C THR A 77 -0.32 15.60 -10.45
N VAL A 78 -0.42 14.27 -10.37
CA VAL A 78 -0.13 13.47 -9.18
C VAL A 78 0.89 12.40 -9.54
N ASN A 79 1.89 12.22 -8.68
CA ASN A 79 2.86 11.14 -8.79
C ASN A 79 2.58 10.11 -7.69
N LEU A 80 2.49 8.84 -8.08
CA LEU A 80 2.31 7.71 -7.17
C LEU A 80 3.53 6.81 -7.25
N THR A 81 4.05 6.39 -6.10
CA THR A 81 5.11 5.38 -6.04
C THR A 81 4.46 4.01 -6.00
N LYS A 82 4.74 3.19 -7.01
CA LYS A 82 4.21 1.84 -7.16
C LYS A 82 4.82 0.86 -6.16
N ILE A 83 4.22 -0.32 -6.06
CA ILE A 83 4.71 -1.44 -5.23
C ILE A 83 6.14 -1.84 -5.60
N ASP A 84 6.51 -1.77 -6.88
CA ASP A 84 7.86 -2.06 -7.37
C ASP A 84 8.86 -0.89 -7.18
N GLY A 85 8.42 0.22 -6.59
CA GLY A 85 9.23 1.41 -6.37
C GLY A 85 9.32 2.37 -7.58
N SER A 86 8.78 1.99 -8.75
CA SER A 86 8.69 2.91 -9.88
C SER A 86 7.64 4.00 -9.64
N ILE A 87 7.76 5.14 -10.33
CA ILE A 87 6.78 6.22 -10.24
C ILE A 87 5.84 6.16 -11.43
N THR A 88 4.54 6.24 -11.17
CA THR A 88 3.52 6.51 -12.19
C THR A 88 2.97 7.92 -12.02
N THR A 89 2.64 8.57 -13.13
CA THR A 89 2.11 9.94 -13.15
C THR A 89 0.68 9.92 -13.68
N ILE A 90 -0.22 10.52 -12.92
CA ILE A 90 -1.62 10.74 -13.28
C ILE A 90 -1.79 12.24 -13.52
N SER A 91 -2.15 12.64 -14.74
CA SER A 91 -2.23 14.06 -15.10
C SER A 91 -3.30 14.30 -16.16
N ASN A 92 -4.00 15.43 -16.04
CA ASN A 92 -4.85 15.99 -17.10
C ASN A 92 -4.35 17.37 -17.56
N GLN A 93 -3.14 17.77 -17.18
CA GLN A 93 -2.51 19.03 -17.63
C GLN A 93 -2.57 19.12 -19.16
#